data_AF-A0A971SQP9-F1
#
_entry.id   AF-A0A971SQP9-F1
#
_cell.length_a   1.000
_cell.length_b   1.000
_cell.length_c   1.000
_cell.angle_alpha   90.00
_cell.angle_beta   90.00
_cell.angle_gamma   90.00
#
_symmetry.space_group_name_H-M   'P 1'
#
loop_
_entity.id
_entity.type
_entity.pdbx_description
1 polymer ?
#
loop_
_entity_poly.entity_id
_entity_poly.type
_entity_poly.pdbx_seq_one_letter_code
_entity_poly.pdbx_strand_id
1 'polypeptide(L)'
;VAARSLDTKRTVITKLLGEGLYPYTKRYLGTFDNHFSTIGLIGMNEAGLNACWLRKDLTTPEGQQFAKDVLNHMREKLSDYQEQYGALFNLEATPAESTTYRLAMHDVKRFPDIITAANPGGTPYYTNSSHLPVGYTEDIFEALEIQDELQTLYTSGTVFHAFLGEKLPDWKSAANLVRKIAENHHLPYYTISPTYSVCKNHGYITGEVHECPDCGEKTEVYSRITGYYRPVQNWNAGKTQEFRERKLYDISGSRLRSMKGASGCTATAEVDASVVAEGAKAMLFSRTSCPNCRVAESILGKAGFGYEKLIADDNIDLCRQYGIKGAPTLLITDGANFEKFYGVPEIKRFLSSEQVV
;
A
#
# COMPACT_ATOMS: atom_id res chain seq x y z
N VAL A 1 12.72 -6.89 -17.82
CA VAL A 1 13.10 -5.71 -18.65
C VAL A 1 13.27 -4.45 -17.81
N ALA A 2 12.27 -4.05 -17.01
CA ALA A 2 12.34 -2.84 -16.17
C ALA A 2 13.57 -2.82 -15.24
N ALA A 3 13.80 -3.88 -14.47
CA ALA A 3 14.95 -3.99 -13.56
C ALA A 3 16.30 -3.79 -14.28
N ARG A 4 16.53 -4.54 -15.38
CA ARG A 4 17.71 -4.37 -16.24
C ARG A 4 17.87 -2.94 -16.76
N SER A 5 16.77 -2.28 -17.16
CA SER A 5 16.84 -0.89 -17.62
C SER A 5 17.24 0.07 -16.50
N LEU A 6 16.75 -0.13 -15.27
CA LEU A 6 17.10 0.69 -14.11
C LEU A 6 18.55 0.45 -13.70
N ASP A 7 19.00 -0.80 -13.70
CA ASP A 7 20.38 -1.17 -13.43
C ASP A 7 21.35 -0.51 -14.42
N THR A 8 21.08 -0.63 -15.73
CA THR A 8 21.90 0.05 -16.76
C THR A 8 21.95 1.57 -16.55
N LYS A 9 20.82 2.20 -16.21
CA LYS A 9 20.79 3.65 -15.91
C LYS A 9 21.62 3.97 -14.67
N ARG A 10 21.50 3.16 -13.61
CA ARG A 10 22.29 3.29 -12.37
C ARG A 10 23.78 3.20 -12.68
N THR A 11 24.23 2.22 -13.46
CA THR A 11 25.63 2.08 -13.86
C THR A 11 26.15 3.36 -14.54
N VAL A 12 25.38 3.91 -15.49
CA VAL A 12 25.76 5.11 -16.22
C VAL A 12 25.83 6.33 -15.28
N ILE A 13 24.80 6.60 -14.48
CA ILE A 13 24.80 7.77 -13.59
C ILE A 13 25.88 7.66 -12.50
N THR A 14 26.17 6.47 -11.99
CA THR A 14 27.25 6.25 -11.03
C THR A 14 28.61 6.52 -11.66
N LYS A 15 28.83 6.10 -12.91
CA LYS A 15 30.06 6.44 -13.64
C LYS A 15 30.23 7.95 -13.78
N LEU A 16 29.18 8.66 -14.24
CA LEU A 16 29.20 10.11 -14.42
C LEU A 16 29.40 10.87 -13.08
N LEU A 17 28.84 10.35 -11.98
CA LEU A 17 29.11 10.84 -10.62
C LEU A 17 30.59 10.67 -10.24
N GLY A 18 31.17 9.50 -10.53
CA GLY A 18 32.59 9.20 -10.34
C GLY A 18 33.49 10.18 -11.08
N GLU A 19 33.17 10.45 -12.35
CA GLU A 19 33.89 11.36 -13.26
C GLU A 19 33.68 12.86 -12.96
N GLY A 20 32.83 13.20 -11.98
CA GLY A 20 32.70 14.57 -11.48
C GLY A 20 31.63 15.41 -12.17
N LEU A 21 30.74 14.81 -12.96
CA LEU A 21 29.65 15.55 -13.64
C LEU A 21 28.49 15.94 -12.71
N TYR A 22 28.43 15.38 -11.50
CA TYR A 22 27.45 15.75 -10.48
C TYR A 22 28.14 16.20 -9.18
N PRO A 23 28.87 17.34 -9.19
CA PRO A 23 29.73 17.74 -8.08
C PRO A 23 28.94 17.99 -6.79
N TYR A 24 27.76 18.63 -6.88
CA TYR A 24 26.89 18.85 -5.73
C TYR A 24 26.33 17.54 -5.18
N THR A 25 25.80 16.67 -6.05
CA THR A 25 25.29 15.35 -5.66
C THR A 25 26.37 14.53 -4.97
N LYS A 26 27.59 14.48 -5.52
CA LYS A 26 28.72 13.78 -4.91
C LYS A 26 29.09 14.36 -3.54
N ARG A 27 29.07 15.69 -3.42
CA ARG A 27 29.39 16.41 -2.17
C ARG A 27 28.39 16.15 -1.04
N TYR A 28 27.10 16.01 -1.35
CA TYR A 28 26.04 15.89 -0.35
C TYR A 28 25.53 14.45 -0.15
N LEU A 29 25.49 13.63 -1.21
CA LEU A 29 24.96 12.26 -1.16
C LEU A 29 26.07 11.20 -1.19
N GLY A 30 27.25 11.53 -1.71
CA GLY A 30 28.38 10.61 -1.81
C GLY A 30 28.22 9.57 -2.92
N THR A 31 27.29 8.63 -2.73
CA THR A 31 26.99 7.52 -3.65
C THR A 31 25.49 7.35 -3.84
N PHE A 32 25.11 6.51 -4.81
CA PHE A 32 23.71 6.12 -5.03
C PHE A 32 23.32 4.81 -4.33
N ASP A 33 24.19 4.24 -3.48
CA ASP A 33 23.97 2.91 -2.91
C ASP A 33 22.75 2.85 -1.99
N ASN A 34 22.46 3.96 -1.30
CA ASN A 34 21.30 4.11 -0.43
C ASN A 34 20.03 4.59 -1.15
N HIS A 35 20.04 4.67 -2.48
CA HIS A 35 18.89 5.11 -3.28
C HIS A 35 18.21 3.90 -3.90
N PHE A 36 16.88 3.92 -3.98
CA PHE A 36 16.12 2.85 -4.61
C PHE A 36 16.05 3.00 -6.13
N SER A 37 16.09 1.87 -6.82
CA SER A 37 15.65 1.71 -8.19
C SER A 37 14.15 1.38 -8.19
N THR A 38 13.33 2.36 -8.55
CA THR A 38 11.88 2.24 -8.37
C THR A 38 11.18 1.62 -9.57
N ILE A 39 10.42 0.57 -9.32
CA ILE A 39 9.47 -0.01 -10.27
C ILE A 39 8.08 0.31 -9.76
N GLY A 40 7.25 0.92 -10.60
CA GLY A 40 5.87 1.17 -10.28
C GLY A 40 4.92 0.59 -11.32
N LEU A 41 3.63 0.68 -11.00
CA LEU A 41 2.54 0.22 -11.86
C LEU A 41 1.48 1.32 -11.98
N ILE A 42 0.66 1.22 -13.02
CA ILE A 42 -0.53 2.03 -13.21
C ILE A 42 -1.65 1.17 -13.80
N GLY A 43 -2.90 1.63 -13.70
CA GLY A 43 -4.03 1.04 -14.41
C GLY A 43 -4.37 -0.37 -13.95
N MET A 44 -4.16 -0.73 -12.68
CA MET A 44 -4.51 -2.06 -12.18
C MET A 44 -6.01 -2.35 -12.36
N ASN A 45 -6.83 -1.32 -12.19
CA ASN A 45 -8.28 -1.41 -12.42
C ASN A 45 -8.60 -1.83 -13.86
N GLU A 46 -8.02 -1.12 -14.84
CA GLU A 46 -8.26 -1.41 -16.26
C GLU A 46 -7.56 -2.69 -16.71
N ALA A 47 -6.45 -3.08 -16.08
CA ALA A 47 -5.81 -4.38 -16.32
C ALA A 47 -6.78 -5.53 -16.02
N GLY A 48 -7.54 -5.45 -14.93
CA GLY A 48 -8.55 -6.45 -14.60
C GLY A 48 -9.75 -6.48 -15.56
N LEU A 49 -10.20 -5.30 -16.02
CA LEU A 49 -11.28 -5.18 -17.01
C LEU A 49 -10.89 -5.76 -18.38
N ASN A 50 -9.65 -5.52 -18.80
CA ASN A 50 -9.14 -5.97 -20.10
C ASN A 50 -8.66 -7.43 -20.09
N ALA A 51 -8.32 -8.00 -18.93
CA ALA A 51 -7.95 -9.40 -18.81
C ALA A 51 -9.16 -10.29 -19.15
N CYS A 52 -9.07 -11.04 -20.27
CA CYS A 52 -10.17 -11.83 -20.81
C CYS A 52 -10.70 -12.91 -19.86
N TRP A 53 -9.85 -13.38 -18.94
CA TRP A 53 -10.14 -14.40 -17.93
C TRP A 53 -10.64 -13.82 -16.60
N LEU A 54 -10.53 -12.50 -16.39
CA LEU A 54 -10.99 -11.82 -15.18
C LEU A 54 -12.24 -11.00 -15.46
N ARG A 55 -12.17 -10.02 -16.37
CA ARG A 55 -13.28 -9.10 -16.72
C ARG A 55 -13.94 -8.44 -15.50
N LYS A 56 -13.12 -8.13 -14.50
CA LYS A 56 -13.53 -7.55 -13.22
C LYS A 56 -12.55 -6.47 -12.81
N ASP A 57 -13.06 -5.45 -12.13
CA ASP A 57 -12.29 -4.29 -11.68
C ASP A 57 -12.04 -4.36 -10.17
N LEU A 58 -11.42 -3.32 -9.60
CA LEU A 58 -11.05 -3.30 -8.17
C LEU A 58 -12.24 -3.17 -7.21
N THR A 59 -13.47 -2.97 -7.71
CA THR A 59 -14.66 -2.90 -6.85
C THR A 59 -15.17 -4.29 -6.48
N THR A 60 -14.57 -5.35 -7.03
CA THR A 60 -14.99 -6.73 -6.84
C THR A 60 -13.94 -7.53 -6.07
N PRO A 61 -14.34 -8.53 -5.25
CA PRO A 61 -13.39 -9.38 -4.53
C PRO A 61 -12.37 -10.07 -5.45
N GLU A 62 -12.79 -10.51 -6.63
CA GLU A 62 -11.92 -11.17 -7.60
C GLU A 62 -10.86 -10.21 -8.17
N GLY A 63 -11.26 -8.99 -8.53
CA GLY A 63 -10.32 -7.97 -9.00
C GLY A 63 -9.35 -7.51 -7.90
N GLN A 64 -9.83 -7.41 -6.66
CA GLN A 64 -8.99 -7.12 -5.50
C GLN A 64 -7.97 -8.24 -5.25
N GLN A 65 -8.38 -9.51 -5.33
CA GLN A 65 -7.48 -10.64 -5.17
C GLN A 65 -6.41 -10.66 -6.26
N PHE A 66 -6.80 -10.45 -7.52
CA PHE A 66 -5.85 -10.34 -8.63
C PHE A 66 -4.82 -9.22 -8.39
N ALA A 67 -5.27 -8.05 -7.94
CA ALA A 67 -4.35 -6.94 -7.64
C ALA A 67 -3.37 -7.29 -6.51
N LYS A 68 -3.83 -7.98 -5.45
CA LYS A 68 -2.96 -8.47 -4.38
C LYS A 68 -1.93 -9.46 -4.91
N ASP A 69 -2.33 -10.40 -5.77
CA ASP A 69 -1.44 -11.40 -6.36
C ASP A 69 -0.36 -10.73 -7.21
N VAL A 70 -0.73 -9.75 -8.04
CA VAL A 70 0.23 -8.99 -8.85
C VAL A 70 1.19 -8.19 -7.97
N LEU A 71 0.69 -7.48 -6.95
CA LEU A 71 1.52 -6.70 -6.05
C LEU A 71 2.51 -7.58 -5.28
N ASN A 72 2.06 -8.72 -4.76
CA ASN A 72 2.94 -9.69 -4.09
C ASN A 72 3.98 -10.28 -5.05
N HIS A 73 3.58 -10.66 -6.26
CA HIS A 73 4.51 -11.11 -7.29
C HIS A 73 5.58 -10.06 -7.61
N MET A 74 5.19 -8.79 -7.73
CA MET A 74 6.13 -7.69 -7.94
C MET A 74 7.08 -7.53 -6.75
N ARG A 75 6.61 -7.61 -5.51
CA ARG A 75 7.46 -7.55 -4.31
C ARG A 75 8.51 -8.66 -4.28
N GLU A 76 8.09 -9.90 -4.57
CA GLU A 76 8.99 -11.05 -4.65
C GLU A 76 10.07 -10.83 -5.72
N LYS A 77 9.66 -10.39 -6.92
CA LYS A 77 10.60 -10.08 -8.00
C LYS A 77 11.57 -8.96 -7.65
N LEU A 78 11.13 -7.94 -6.93
CA LEU A 78 12.02 -6.88 -6.46
C LEU A 78 13.07 -7.43 -5.50
N SER A 79 12.70 -8.35 -4.60
CA SER A 79 13.66 -9.04 -3.73
C SER A 79 14.71 -9.80 -4.55
N ASP A 80 14.28 -10.59 -5.55
CA ASP A 80 15.19 -11.29 -6.46
C ASP A 80 16.16 -10.32 -7.15
N TYR A 81 15.65 -9.16 -7.60
CA TYR A 81 16.48 -8.14 -8.26
C TYR A 81 17.48 -7.47 -7.33
N GLN A 82 17.17 -7.30 -6.04
CA GLN A 82 18.13 -6.75 -5.09
C GLN A 82 19.34 -7.67 -4.93
N GLU A 83 19.11 -8.98 -4.85
CA GLU A 83 20.19 -9.98 -4.80
C GLU A 83 20.95 -10.03 -6.12
N GLN A 84 20.24 -10.04 -7.24
CA GLN A 84 20.83 -10.17 -8.58
C GLN A 84 21.74 -8.99 -8.95
N TYR A 85 21.29 -7.76 -8.69
CA TYR A 85 21.99 -6.54 -9.14
C TYR A 85 22.78 -5.86 -8.01
N GLY A 86 22.66 -6.32 -6.76
CA GLY A 86 23.35 -5.71 -5.62
C GLY A 86 22.92 -4.26 -5.35
N ALA A 87 21.67 -3.91 -5.67
CA ALA A 87 21.14 -2.56 -5.53
C ALA A 87 19.74 -2.60 -4.92
N LEU A 88 19.34 -1.53 -4.22
CA LEU A 88 18.02 -1.43 -3.61
C LEU A 88 16.93 -1.24 -4.68
N PHE A 89 15.82 -1.99 -4.57
CA PHE A 89 14.65 -1.88 -5.44
C PHE A 89 13.38 -1.75 -4.60
N ASN A 90 12.44 -0.91 -5.04
CA ASN A 90 11.17 -0.72 -4.34
C ASN A 90 9.98 -0.70 -5.31
N LEU A 91 8.80 -0.95 -4.73
CA LEU A 91 7.51 -0.88 -5.39
C LEU A 91 6.83 0.44 -5.05
N GLU A 92 6.45 1.21 -6.05
CA GLU A 92 5.79 2.51 -5.88
C GLU A 92 4.44 2.55 -6.60
N ALA A 93 3.44 3.12 -5.94
CA ALA A 93 2.20 3.53 -6.54
C ALA A 93 2.43 4.83 -7.32
N THR A 94 2.89 4.70 -8.56
CA THR A 94 3.35 5.84 -9.38
C THR A 94 2.28 6.92 -9.52
N PRO A 95 2.57 8.20 -9.16
CA PRO A 95 1.62 9.31 -9.33
C PRO A 95 1.20 9.55 -10.79
N ALA A 96 2.06 9.22 -11.75
CA ALA A 96 1.71 9.05 -13.17
C ALA A 96 0.86 10.18 -13.82
N GLU A 97 1.03 11.44 -13.39
CA GLU A 97 0.18 12.58 -13.79
C GLU A 97 -0.07 12.68 -15.30
N SER A 98 0.99 12.59 -16.10
CA SER A 98 0.93 12.60 -17.56
C SER A 98 0.92 11.20 -18.16
N THR A 99 1.49 10.22 -17.45
CA THR A 99 1.67 8.86 -17.96
C THR A 99 0.36 8.10 -18.09
N THR A 100 -0.60 8.29 -17.17
CA THR A 100 -1.91 7.62 -17.27
C THR A 100 -2.66 8.02 -18.54
N TYR A 101 -2.69 9.31 -18.85
CA TYR A 101 -3.27 9.85 -20.07
C TYR A 101 -2.50 9.39 -21.31
N ARG A 102 -1.17 9.54 -21.30
CA ARG A 102 -0.33 9.25 -22.46
C ARG A 102 -0.39 7.77 -22.86
N LEU A 103 -0.33 6.86 -21.90
CA LEU A 103 -0.41 5.41 -22.18
C LEU A 103 -1.79 5.02 -22.68
N ALA A 104 -2.87 5.50 -22.03
CA ALA A 104 -4.23 5.22 -22.49
C ALA A 104 -4.49 5.74 -23.92
N MET A 105 -3.99 6.93 -24.27
CA MET A 105 -4.07 7.43 -25.65
C MET A 105 -3.37 6.53 -26.68
N HIS A 106 -2.16 6.07 -26.37
CA HIS A 106 -1.42 5.19 -27.28
C HIS A 106 -2.12 3.85 -27.43
N ASP A 107 -2.66 3.32 -26.34
CA ASP A 107 -3.36 2.05 -26.33
C ASP A 107 -4.68 2.12 -27.09
N VAL A 108 -5.50 3.16 -26.91
CA VAL A 108 -6.73 3.36 -27.70
C VAL A 108 -6.44 3.44 -29.20
N LYS A 109 -5.33 4.11 -29.58
CA LYS A 109 -4.92 4.19 -30.99
C LYS A 109 -4.53 2.83 -31.57
N ARG A 110 -3.93 1.95 -30.75
CA ARG A 110 -3.40 0.66 -31.18
C ARG A 110 -4.42 -0.47 -31.05
N PHE A 111 -5.29 -0.39 -30.05
CA PHE A 111 -6.24 -1.41 -29.64
C PHE A 111 -7.61 -0.73 -29.46
N PRO A 112 -8.42 -0.61 -30.53
CA PRO A 112 -9.69 0.13 -30.46
C PRO A 112 -10.68 -0.36 -29.40
N ASP A 113 -10.61 -1.66 -29.04
CA ASP A 113 -11.49 -2.29 -28.06
C ASP A 113 -10.94 -2.21 -26.62
N ILE A 114 -9.82 -1.53 -26.38
CA ILE A 114 -9.24 -1.42 -25.05
C ILE A 114 -10.14 -0.60 -24.12
N ILE A 115 -10.37 -1.12 -22.92
CA ILE A 115 -11.15 -0.44 -21.89
C ILE A 115 -10.21 0.49 -21.12
N THR A 116 -10.55 1.77 -21.06
CA THR A 116 -9.87 2.77 -20.23
C THR A 116 -10.77 3.18 -19.06
N ALA A 117 -10.26 4.00 -18.13
CA ALA A 117 -11.04 4.45 -16.98
C ALA A 117 -12.12 5.48 -17.35
N ALA A 118 -11.94 6.19 -18.47
CA ALA A 118 -12.85 7.24 -18.89
C ALA A 118 -14.20 6.67 -19.34
N ASN A 119 -15.28 7.40 -19.06
CA ASN A 119 -16.59 7.08 -19.62
C ASN A 119 -16.59 7.12 -21.17
N PRO A 120 -17.51 6.40 -21.83
CA PRO A 120 -17.63 6.42 -23.29
C PRO A 120 -17.68 7.83 -23.86
N GLY A 121 -16.80 8.13 -24.83
CA GLY A 121 -16.67 9.47 -25.44
C GLY A 121 -15.81 10.47 -24.63
N GLY A 122 -15.33 10.09 -23.45
CA GLY A 122 -14.40 10.87 -22.64
C GLY A 122 -12.97 10.83 -23.16
N THR A 123 -12.13 11.72 -22.61
CA THR A 123 -10.67 11.67 -22.88
C THR A 123 -10.06 10.46 -22.16
N PRO A 124 -9.38 9.54 -22.86
CA PRO A 124 -8.94 8.28 -22.26
C PRO A 124 -7.87 8.49 -21.21
N TYR A 125 -7.97 7.81 -20.07
CA TYR A 125 -6.93 7.76 -19.04
C TYR A 125 -6.97 6.40 -18.32
N TYR A 126 -5.88 6.03 -17.65
CA TYR A 126 -5.86 4.91 -16.73
C TYR A 126 -5.94 5.38 -15.28
N THR A 127 -6.56 4.55 -14.44
CA THR A 127 -6.62 4.76 -13.00
C THR A 127 -5.20 4.71 -12.43
N ASN A 128 -4.90 5.61 -11.49
CA ASN A 128 -3.59 5.69 -10.87
C ASN A 128 -3.28 4.39 -10.12
N SER A 129 -2.10 3.81 -10.35
CA SER A 129 -1.59 2.67 -9.57
C SER A 129 -2.61 1.54 -9.42
N SER A 130 -2.94 1.18 -8.18
CA SER A 130 -4.03 0.28 -7.79
C SER A 130 -5.14 1.00 -7.02
N HIS A 131 -5.39 2.28 -7.34
CA HIS A 131 -6.52 3.02 -6.79
C HIS A 131 -7.85 2.49 -7.34
N LEU A 132 -8.92 2.67 -6.56
CA LEU A 132 -10.27 2.43 -7.03
C LEU A 132 -10.63 3.36 -8.21
N PRO A 133 -11.59 2.97 -9.07
CA PRO A 133 -12.20 3.87 -10.03
C PRO A 133 -12.69 5.15 -9.35
N VAL A 134 -12.39 6.31 -9.93
CA VAL A 134 -12.65 7.61 -9.29
C VAL A 134 -14.13 7.91 -9.07
N GLY A 135 -15.02 7.24 -9.80
CA GLY A 135 -16.48 7.36 -9.68
C GLY A 135 -17.14 6.27 -8.83
N TYR A 136 -16.38 5.45 -8.10
CA TYR A 136 -16.89 4.25 -7.42
C TYR A 136 -17.90 4.56 -6.30
N THR A 137 -17.43 5.14 -5.18
CA THR A 137 -18.24 5.36 -3.97
C THR A 137 -18.01 6.75 -3.38
N GLU A 138 -19.00 7.26 -2.66
CA GLU A 138 -18.90 8.47 -1.84
C GLU A 138 -18.60 8.13 -0.37
N ASP A 139 -18.65 6.85 0.01
CA ASP A 139 -18.30 6.40 1.36
C ASP A 139 -16.79 6.20 1.49
N ILE A 140 -16.15 7.07 2.27
CA ILE A 140 -14.70 7.00 2.49
C ILE A 140 -14.27 5.71 3.17
N PHE A 141 -15.09 5.16 4.08
CA PHE A 141 -14.72 3.96 4.83
C PHE A 141 -14.84 2.72 3.97
N GLU A 142 -15.82 2.64 3.08
CA GLU A 142 -15.88 1.60 2.06
C GLU A 142 -14.64 1.62 1.16
N ALA A 143 -14.24 2.81 0.70
CA ALA A 143 -13.03 2.96 -0.12
C ALA A 143 -11.76 2.58 0.65
N LEU A 144 -11.67 2.98 1.93
CA LEU A 144 -10.54 2.65 2.81
C LEU A 144 -10.44 1.15 3.09
N GLU A 145 -11.55 0.45 3.34
CA GLU A 145 -11.57 -1.00 3.56
C GLU A 145 -10.93 -1.76 2.39
N ILE A 146 -11.22 -1.35 1.15
CA ILE A 146 -10.63 -1.97 -0.05
C ILE A 146 -9.17 -1.55 -0.25
N GLN A 147 -8.87 -0.27 -0.04
CA GLN A 147 -7.55 0.29 -0.35
C GLN A 147 -6.51 -0.03 0.72
N ASP A 148 -6.89 -0.27 1.98
CA ASP A 148 -5.93 -0.52 3.08
C ASP A 148 -4.98 -1.68 2.78
N GLU A 149 -5.55 -2.83 2.39
CA GLU A 149 -4.76 -4.00 2.06
C GLU A 149 -3.90 -3.81 0.81
N LEU A 150 -4.37 -3.06 -0.20
CA LEU A 150 -3.59 -2.84 -1.41
C LEU A 150 -2.44 -1.85 -1.17
N GLN A 151 -2.68 -0.77 -0.43
CA GLN A 151 -1.68 0.27 -0.21
C GLN A 151 -0.52 -0.21 0.67
N THR A 152 -0.79 -1.10 1.65
CA THR A 152 0.26 -1.71 2.48
C THR A 152 1.17 -2.69 1.73
N LEU A 153 0.79 -3.11 0.51
CA LEU A 153 1.64 -3.95 -0.33
C LEU A 153 2.73 -3.16 -1.07
N TYR A 154 2.63 -1.84 -1.16
CA TYR A 154 3.73 -1.03 -1.68
C TYR A 154 4.86 -0.93 -0.64
N THR A 155 6.11 -1.03 -1.08
CA THR A 155 7.28 -0.92 -0.19
C THR A 155 7.83 0.51 -0.10
N SER A 156 7.21 1.44 -0.83
CA SER A 156 7.61 2.85 -0.85
C SER A 156 6.42 3.79 -1.08
N GLY A 157 6.52 4.77 -1.98
CA GLY A 157 5.50 5.79 -2.20
C GLY A 157 4.13 5.19 -2.53
N THR A 158 3.18 5.41 -1.63
CA THR A 158 1.76 5.16 -1.81
C THR A 158 0.99 6.27 -1.09
N VAL A 159 -0.21 6.57 -1.57
CA VAL A 159 -1.09 7.55 -0.94
C VAL A 159 -2.55 7.20 -1.22
N PHE A 160 -3.37 7.22 -0.18
CA PHE A 160 -4.82 7.28 -0.33
C PHE A 160 -5.30 8.74 -0.33
N HIS A 161 -5.98 9.15 -1.39
CA HIS A 161 -6.53 10.50 -1.49
C HIS A 161 -7.98 10.53 -1.04
N ALA A 162 -8.24 11.07 0.15
CA ALA A 162 -9.58 11.46 0.56
C ALA A 162 -9.93 12.82 -0.08
N PHE A 163 -10.41 12.79 -1.34
CA PHE A 163 -10.89 13.99 -2.02
C PHE A 163 -12.24 14.41 -1.44
N LEU A 164 -12.28 15.61 -0.87
CA LEU A 164 -13.49 16.19 -0.29
C LEU A 164 -14.05 17.26 -1.24
N GLY A 165 -15.38 17.43 -1.21
CA GLY A 165 -16.06 18.56 -1.85
C GLY A 165 -15.54 19.88 -1.32
N GLU A 166 -15.89 20.17 -0.08
CA GLU A 166 -15.50 21.39 0.61
C GLU A 166 -14.62 21.10 1.82
N LYS A 167 -14.09 22.17 2.43
CA LYS A 167 -13.39 22.05 3.70
C LYS A 167 -14.32 21.49 4.77
N LEU A 168 -13.76 20.73 5.71
CA LEU A 168 -14.51 20.26 6.88
C LEU A 168 -14.97 21.46 7.75
N PRO A 169 -16.09 21.32 8.48
CA PRO A 169 -16.67 22.42 9.25
C PRO A 169 -15.71 23.06 10.26
N ASP A 170 -14.89 22.23 10.91
CA ASP A 170 -13.89 22.67 11.87
C ASP A 170 -12.70 21.71 11.96
N TRP A 171 -11.66 22.15 12.67
CA TRP A 171 -10.44 21.36 12.88
C TRP A 171 -10.68 20.11 13.72
N LYS A 172 -11.71 20.08 14.58
CA LYS A 172 -12.05 18.90 15.40
C LYS A 172 -12.61 17.78 14.54
N SER A 173 -13.42 18.12 13.54
CA SER A 173 -13.96 17.21 12.54
C SER A 173 -12.83 16.60 11.72
N ALA A 174 -11.86 17.41 11.29
CA ALA A 174 -10.66 16.93 10.63
C ALA A 174 -9.83 16.00 11.52
N ALA A 175 -9.55 16.41 12.76
CA ALA A 175 -8.79 15.61 13.72
C ALA A 175 -9.46 14.27 14.04
N ASN A 176 -10.79 14.25 14.18
CA ASN A 176 -11.57 13.04 14.42
C ASN A 176 -11.53 12.11 13.21
N LEU A 177 -11.61 12.63 11.98
CA LEU A 177 -11.49 11.83 10.77
C LEU A 177 -10.09 11.21 10.66
N VAL A 178 -9.03 12.01 10.83
CA VAL A 178 -7.63 11.52 10.87
C VAL A 178 -7.46 10.42 11.90
N ARG A 179 -7.91 10.66 13.14
CA ARG A 179 -7.86 9.69 14.23
C ARG A 179 -8.56 8.39 13.83
N LYS A 180 -9.79 8.48 13.32
CA LYS A 180 -10.59 7.33 12.95
C LYS A 180 -9.97 6.53 11.81
N ILE A 181 -9.37 7.17 10.83
CA ILE A 181 -8.64 6.48 9.76
C ILE A 181 -7.42 5.75 10.36
N ALA A 182 -6.59 6.45 11.13
CA ALA A 182 -5.36 5.92 11.72
C ALA A 182 -5.59 4.79 12.74
N GLU A 183 -6.67 4.84 13.52
CA GLU A 183 -6.97 3.83 14.54
C GLU A 183 -7.58 2.54 13.93
N ASN A 184 -8.12 2.59 12.70
CA ASN A 184 -8.85 1.47 12.10
C ASN A 184 -8.21 0.90 10.83
N HIS A 185 -7.16 1.53 10.28
CA HIS A 185 -6.52 1.10 9.05
C HIS A 185 -4.99 1.24 9.14
N HIS A 186 -4.29 0.49 8.31
CA HIS A 186 -2.83 0.38 8.30
C HIS A 186 -2.15 1.24 7.22
N LEU A 187 -2.91 2.01 6.44
CA LEU A 187 -2.38 2.82 5.34
C LEU A 187 -1.20 3.68 5.80
N PRO A 188 -0.06 3.63 5.09
CA PRO A 188 1.14 4.37 5.49
C PRO A 188 0.99 5.88 5.25
N TYR A 189 0.16 6.29 4.28
CA TYR A 189 -0.04 7.68 3.95
C TYR A 189 -1.43 7.92 3.34
N TYR A 190 -2.12 8.93 3.87
CA TYR A 190 -3.39 9.41 3.32
C TYR A 190 -3.45 10.94 3.42
N THR A 191 -4.26 11.53 2.55
CA THR A 191 -4.46 12.99 2.50
C THR A 191 -5.93 13.33 2.63
N ILE A 192 -6.24 14.40 3.37
CA ILE A 192 -7.56 15.05 3.35
C ILE A 192 -7.45 16.24 2.39
N SER A 193 -8.18 16.17 1.27
CA SER A 193 -7.98 17.08 0.13
C SER A 193 -9.28 17.76 -0.29
N PRO A 194 -9.68 18.87 0.36
CA PRO A 194 -10.81 19.67 -0.07
C PRO A 194 -10.53 20.42 -1.38
N THR A 195 -11.59 20.70 -2.13
CA THR A 195 -11.53 21.63 -3.26
C THR A 195 -11.83 23.05 -2.76
N TYR A 196 -11.09 24.03 -3.28
CA TYR A 196 -11.29 25.44 -2.99
C TYR A 196 -11.03 26.26 -4.24
N SER A 197 -11.56 27.48 -4.27
CA SER A 197 -11.39 28.41 -5.37
C SER A 197 -10.69 29.67 -4.89
N VAL A 198 -10.00 30.39 -5.78
CA VAL A 198 -9.29 31.63 -5.46
C VAL A 198 -9.74 32.72 -6.42
N CYS A 199 -10.24 33.82 -5.87
CA CYS A 199 -10.45 35.06 -6.61
C CYS A 199 -9.22 35.96 -6.45
N LYS A 200 -8.73 36.54 -7.55
CA LYS A 200 -7.58 37.46 -7.52
C LYS A 200 -7.80 38.71 -6.66
N ASN A 201 -9.05 39.13 -6.44
CA ASN A 201 -9.39 40.31 -5.64
C ASN A 201 -9.78 39.97 -4.21
N HIS A 202 -10.49 38.85 -4.00
CA HIS A 202 -11.14 38.52 -2.71
C HIS A 202 -10.54 37.30 -1.99
N GLY A 203 -9.61 36.59 -2.61
CA GLY A 203 -8.89 35.48 -1.98
C GLY A 203 -9.67 34.15 -2.00
N TYR A 204 -9.56 33.39 -0.92
CA TYR A 204 -10.04 32.00 -0.84
C TYR A 204 -11.57 31.91 -0.72
N ILE A 205 -12.15 31.05 -1.55
CA ILE A 205 -13.56 30.68 -1.59
C ILE A 205 -13.67 29.18 -1.33
N THR A 206 -14.62 28.78 -0.48
CA THR A 206 -14.82 27.36 -0.13
C THR A 206 -15.51 26.64 -1.28
N GLY A 207 -15.02 25.45 -1.63
CA GLY A 207 -15.60 24.62 -2.69
C GLY A 207 -15.17 25.00 -4.10
N GLU A 208 -15.80 24.32 -5.06
CA GLU A 208 -15.64 24.57 -6.50
C GLU A 208 -16.61 25.68 -6.94
N VAL A 209 -16.10 26.90 -7.07
CA VAL A 209 -16.87 28.09 -7.39
C VAL A 209 -16.15 28.79 -8.54
N HIS A 210 -16.71 28.76 -9.74
CA HIS A 210 -16.08 29.27 -10.98
C HIS A 210 -16.16 30.80 -11.16
N GLU A 211 -17.12 31.44 -10.49
CA GLU A 211 -17.34 32.89 -10.52
C GLU A 211 -17.39 33.44 -9.10
N CYS A 212 -16.64 34.51 -8.83
CA CYS A 212 -16.54 35.08 -7.49
C CYS A 212 -17.90 35.67 -7.06
N PRO A 213 -18.43 35.29 -5.88
CA PRO A 213 -19.73 35.79 -5.43
C PRO A 213 -19.73 37.31 -5.16
N ASP A 214 -18.57 37.90 -4.90
CA ASP A 214 -18.44 39.31 -4.53
C ASP A 214 -18.22 40.25 -5.73
N CYS A 215 -17.48 39.82 -6.78
CA CYS A 215 -17.22 40.66 -7.97
C CYS A 215 -17.66 40.06 -9.31
N GLY A 216 -18.14 38.82 -9.36
CA GLY A 216 -18.52 38.13 -10.60
C GLY A 216 -17.36 37.75 -11.52
N GLU A 217 -16.10 38.02 -11.15
CA GLU A 217 -14.95 37.62 -11.96
C GLU A 217 -14.65 36.13 -11.84
N LYS A 218 -14.04 35.57 -12.89
CA LYS A 218 -13.62 34.17 -12.93
C LYS A 218 -12.60 33.86 -11.83
N THR A 219 -12.79 32.74 -11.16
CA THR A 219 -11.89 32.22 -10.12
C THR A 219 -10.93 31.16 -10.69
N GLU A 220 -9.91 30.84 -9.90
CA GLU A 220 -9.08 29.64 -10.11
C GLU A 220 -9.52 28.53 -9.16
N VAL A 221 -9.98 27.40 -9.69
CA VAL A 221 -10.32 26.22 -8.86
C VAL A 221 -9.06 25.41 -8.60
N TYR A 222 -8.71 25.23 -7.32
CA TYR A 222 -7.58 24.42 -6.87
C TYR A 222 -8.08 23.10 -6.30
N SER A 223 -7.50 22.01 -6.79
CA SER A 223 -7.64 20.68 -6.21
C SER A 223 -6.29 19.98 -6.21
N ARG A 224 -6.19 18.88 -5.46
CA ARG A 224 -5.01 18.01 -5.51
C ARG A 224 -5.10 17.14 -6.76
N ILE A 225 -4.10 17.23 -7.63
CA ILE A 225 -4.06 16.43 -8.88
C ILE A 225 -3.67 14.98 -8.56
N THR A 226 -2.54 14.82 -7.90
CA THR A 226 -1.96 13.56 -7.41
C THR A 226 -1.21 13.90 -6.13
N GLY A 227 -0.01 14.48 -6.20
CA GLY A 227 0.84 14.79 -5.05
C GLY A 227 0.70 16.21 -4.48
N TYR A 228 0.21 17.18 -5.25
CA TYR A 228 0.18 18.60 -4.86
C TYR A 228 -1.05 19.34 -5.39
N TYR A 229 -1.33 20.53 -4.85
CA TYR A 229 -2.41 21.40 -5.31
C TYR A 229 -1.99 22.18 -6.55
N ARG A 230 -2.88 22.21 -7.55
CA ARG A 230 -2.68 22.96 -8.79
C ARG A 230 -4.03 23.42 -9.34
N PRO A 231 -4.12 24.60 -9.98
CA PRO A 231 -5.35 25.02 -10.65
C PRO A 231 -5.82 23.97 -11.66
N VAL A 232 -7.09 23.58 -11.60
CA VAL A 232 -7.69 22.56 -12.48
C VAL A 232 -7.59 22.96 -13.96
N GLN A 233 -7.67 24.26 -14.27
CA GLN A 233 -7.47 24.76 -15.64
C GLN A 233 -6.09 24.45 -16.24
N ASN A 234 -5.09 24.15 -15.40
CA ASN A 234 -3.72 23.87 -15.82
C ASN A 234 -3.42 22.36 -15.90
N TRP A 235 -4.42 21.50 -15.74
CA TRP A 235 -4.26 20.06 -15.78
C TRP A 235 -4.26 19.55 -17.23
N ASN A 236 -3.65 18.39 -17.47
CA ASN A 236 -3.73 17.74 -18.78
C ASN A 236 -5.13 17.17 -19.01
N ALA A 237 -5.49 16.93 -20.28
CA ALA A 237 -6.83 16.51 -20.66
C ALA A 237 -7.32 15.23 -19.94
N GLY A 238 -6.44 14.23 -19.74
CA GLY A 238 -6.80 13.02 -19.00
C GLY A 238 -7.05 13.28 -17.51
N LYS A 239 -6.27 14.15 -16.87
CA LYS A 239 -6.51 14.56 -15.47
C LYS A 239 -7.73 15.45 -15.31
N THR A 240 -8.03 16.30 -16.29
CA THR A 240 -9.29 17.06 -16.31
C THR A 240 -10.49 16.13 -16.48
N GLN A 241 -10.38 15.07 -17.31
CA GLN A 241 -11.43 14.06 -17.42
C GLN A 241 -11.62 13.31 -16.11
N GLU A 242 -10.54 12.84 -15.51
CA GLU A 242 -10.56 12.14 -14.21
C GLU A 242 -11.22 13.00 -13.12
N PHE A 243 -10.88 14.29 -13.04
CA PHE A 243 -11.50 15.22 -12.09
C PHE A 243 -13.02 15.34 -12.27
N ARG A 244 -13.51 15.38 -13.52
CA ARG A 244 -14.95 15.47 -13.82
C ARG A 244 -15.73 14.22 -13.42
N GLU A 245 -15.10 13.06 -13.52
CA GLU A 245 -15.72 11.76 -13.22
C GLU A 245 -15.56 11.35 -11.75
N ARG A 246 -14.75 12.11 -11.00
CA ARG A 246 -14.45 11.85 -9.59
C ARG A 246 -15.68 12.11 -8.73
N LYS A 247 -16.09 11.09 -7.98
CA LYS A 247 -16.99 11.26 -6.84
C LYS A 247 -16.19 11.69 -5.62
N LEU A 248 -16.67 12.71 -4.93
CA LEU A 248 -16.04 13.26 -3.74
C LEU A 248 -16.64 12.55 -2.52
N TYR A 249 -15.81 12.32 -1.49
CA TYR A 249 -16.28 11.61 -0.31
C TYR A 249 -17.18 12.49 0.54
N ASP A 250 -18.35 11.95 0.91
CA ASP A 250 -19.26 12.57 1.87
C ASP A 250 -18.95 12.05 3.28
N ILE A 251 -18.19 12.85 4.03
CA ILE A 251 -17.79 12.51 5.40
C ILE A 251 -19.00 12.40 6.35
N SER A 252 -20.09 13.13 6.07
CA SER A 252 -21.30 13.11 6.91
C SER A 252 -22.16 11.86 6.66
N GLY A 253 -22.22 11.38 5.42
CA GLY A 253 -22.91 10.16 5.01
C GLY A 253 -22.10 8.88 5.20
N SER A 254 -20.77 8.97 5.22
CA SER A 254 -19.88 7.81 5.35
C SER A 254 -20.07 7.07 6.68
N ARG A 255 -20.07 5.74 6.64
CA ARG A 255 -20.24 4.91 7.85
C ARG A 255 -19.12 3.89 7.93
N LEU A 256 -18.32 4.00 9.00
CA LEU A 256 -17.40 2.93 9.34
C LEU A 256 -18.23 1.71 9.72
N ARG A 257 -18.16 0.67 8.91
CA ARG A 257 -18.80 -0.60 9.24
C ARG A 257 -18.00 -1.19 10.39
N SER A 258 -18.69 -1.61 11.44
CA SER A 258 -18.03 -2.44 12.47
C SER A 258 -17.45 -3.64 11.75
N MET A 259 -16.12 -3.81 11.81
CA MET A 259 -15.49 -5.00 11.27
C MET A 259 -16.24 -6.21 11.86
N LYS A 260 -16.92 -6.98 11.01
CA LYS A 260 -17.39 -8.32 11.38
C LYS A 260 -16.14 -9.18 11.58
N GLY A 261 -15.63 -9.13 12.81
CA GLY A 261 -14.41 -9.78 13.26
C GLY A 261 -14.13 -9.60 14.75
N ALA A 262 -15.09 -9.10 15.53
CA ALA A 262 -15.14 -9.26 16.98
C ALA A 262 -16.47 -9.94 17.34
N SER A 263 -16.66 -11.18 16.86
CA SER A 263 -17.70 -12.03 17.41
C SER A 263 -17.11 -12.70 18.64
N GLY A 264 -17.62 -12.33 19.81
CA GLY A 264 -17.39 -13.08 21.03
C GLY A 264 -17.78 -14.55 20.79
N CYS A 265 -16.87 -15.45 21.12
CA CYS A 265 -17.18 -16.82 21.45
C CYS A 265 -16.91 -16.99 22.94
N THR A 266 -17.94 -16.71 23.74
CA THR A 266 -18.14 -17.41 25.00
C THR A 266 -18.34 -18.89 24.67
N ALA A 267 -17.29 -19.67 24.79
CA ALA A 267 -17.36 -21.12 24.93
C ALA A 267 -16.36 -21.50 26.02
N THR A 268 -16.88 -21.67 27.23
CA THR A 268 -16.21 -22.42 28.29
C THR A 268 -16.04 -23.84 27.80
N ALA A 269 -14.82 -24.19 27.39
CA ALA A 269 -14.40 -25.57 27.25
C ALA A 269 -13.22 -25.74 28.21
N GLU A 270 -13.53 -26.28 29.39
CA GLU A 270 -12.54 -26.95 30.22
C GLU A 270 -11.96 -28.10 29.40
N VAL A 271 -10.64 -28.11 29.20
CA VAL A 271 -9.94 -29.31 28.75
C VAL A 271 -8.65 -29.45 29.54
N ASP A 272 -8.72 -30.43 30.44
CA ASP A 272 -7.69 -31.22 31.10
C ASP A 272 -6.23 -30.74 31.07
N ALA A 273 -5.75 -30.48 32.28
CA ALA A 273 -4.35 -30.63 32.63
C ALA A 273 -3.99 -32.13 32.61
N SER A 274 -3.21 -32.57 31.62
CA SER A 274 -2.50 -33.85 31.67
C SER A 274 -1.00 -33.66 31.52
N VAL A 275 -0.28 -34.18 32.51
CA VAL A 275 1.16 -34.11 32.78
C VAL A 275 1.92 -35.12 31.93
N VAL A 276 3.05 -34.74 31.29
CA VAL A 276 4.21 -35.63 31.01
C VAL A 276 5.52 -34.82 30.98
N ALA A 277 6.61 -35.48 31.39
CA ALA A 277 7.89 -34.98 31.91
C ALA A 277 8.98 -34.55 30.90
N GLU A 278 10.02 -33.89 31.46
CA GLU A 278 11.41 -33.66 31.00
C GLU A 278 11.73 -33.88 29.51
N GLY A 279 11.83 -32.78 28.77
CA GLY A 279 12.29 -32.71 27.38
C GLY A 279 12.27 -31.28 26.87
N ALA A 280 13.14 -30.93 25.92
CA ALA A 280 13.23 -29.58 25.36
C ALA A 280 11.86 -29.09 24.85
N LYS A 281 11.43 -27.91 25.29
CA LYS A 281 10.15 -27.28 24.94
C LYS A 281 10.35 -26.33 23.77
N ALA A 282 9.65 -26.57 22.67
CA ALA A 282 9.64 -25.68 21.51
C ALA A 282 8.39 -24.78 21.52
N MET A 283 8.59 -23.47 21.41
CA MET A 283 7.55 -22.44 21.50
C MET A 283 7.66 -21.48 20.31
N LEU A 284 6.58 -21.32 19.55
CA LEU A 284 6.51 -20.38 18.43
C LEU A 284 5.73 -19.13 18.84
N PHE A 285 6.44 -18.01 18.99
CA PHE A 285 5.83 -16.71 19.21
C PHE A 285 5.33 -16.13 17.89
N SER A 286 4.02 -16.01 17.78
CA SER A 286 3.26 -15.59 16.60
C SER A 286 2.47 -14.30 16.88
N ARG A 287 1.97 -13.64 15.84
CA ARG A 287 1.01 -12.53 15.93
C ARG A 287 -0.15 -12.77 14.99
N THR A 288 -1.36 -12.40 15.43
CA THR A 288 -2.62 -12.65 14.71
C THR A 288 -2.64 -12.06 13.30
N SER A 289 -2.01 -10.89 13.10
CA SER A 289 -1.91 -10.18 11.82
C SER A 289 -0.60 -10.39 11.05
N CYS A 290 0.30 -11.29 11.49
CA CYS A 290 1.63 -11.43 10.87
C CYS A 290 1.65 -12.48 9.74
N PRO A 291 1.85 -12.09 8.46
CA PRO A 291 1.90 -13.03 7.34
C PRO A 291 3.12 -13.97 7.43
N ASN A 292 4.25 -13.48 7.92
CA ASN A 292 5.45 -14.29 8.14
C ASN A 292 5.22 -15.39 9.19
N CYS A 293 4.30 -15.19 10.15
CA CYS A 293 3.93 -16.24 11.11
C CYS A 293 3.19 -17.39 10.44
N ARG A 294 2.27 -17.10 9.52
CA ARG A 294 1.58 -18.15 8.74
C ARG A 294 2.55 -18.96 7.89
N VAL A 295 3.57 -18.31 7.32
CA VAL A 295 4.64 -18.98 6.57
C VAL A 295 5.47 -19.88 7.49
N ALA A 296 5.88 -19.39 8.67
CA ALA A 296 6.61 -20.19 9.65
C ALA A 296 5.80 -21.41 10.13
N GLU A 297 4.51 -21.22 10.45
CA GLU A 297 3.59 -22.30 10.84
C GLU A 297 3.44 -23.35 9.73
N SER A 298 3.32 -22.92 8.46
CA SER A 298 3.27 -23.85 7.32
C SER A 298 4.56 -24.65 7.13
N ILE A 299 5.73 -24.01 7.32
CA ILE A 299 7.02 -24.68 7.19
C ILE A 299 7.21 -25.71 8.32
N LEU A 300 6.92 -25.33 9.56
CA LEU A 300 7.01 -26.23 10.72
C LEU A 300 6.02 -27.40 10.60
N GLY A 301 4.79 -27.13 10.14
CA GLY A 301 3.78 -28.16 9.88
C GLY A 301 4.19 -29.13 8.77
N LYS A 302 4.80 -28.66 7.67
CA LYS A 302 5.34 -29.53 6.61
C LYS A 302 6.51 -30.38 7.07
N ALA A 303 7.31 -29.88 8.02
CA ALA A 303 8.40 -30.62 8.63
C ALA A 303 7.95 -31.59 9.72
N GLY A 304 6.67 -31.56 10.12
CA GLY A 304 6.15 -32.37 11.23
C GLY A 304 6.73 -31.99 12.60
N PHE A 305 7.27 -30.78 12.73
CA PHE A 305 7.93 -30.32 13.95
C PHE A 305 6.88 -29.92 15.01
N GLY A 306 6.95 -30.50 16.20
CA GLY A 306 6.04 -30.20 17.31
C GLY A 306 6.44 -28.92 18.04
N TYR A 307 5.49 -27.99 18.20
CA TYR A 307 5.70 -26.75 18.95
C TYR A 307 4.41 -26.24 19.61
N GLU A 308 4.56 -25.48 20.69
CA GLU A 308 3.46 -24.72 21.30
C GLU A 308 3.36 -23.34 20.66
N LYS A 309 2.18 -23.00 20.13
CA LYS A 309 1.94 -21.67 19.54
C LYS A 309 1.52 -20.68 20.62
N LEU A 310 2.26 -19.58 20.74
CA LEU A 310 1.91 -18.47 21.63
C LEU A 310 1.67 -17.19 20.83
N ILE A 311 0.60 -16.47 21.14
CA ILE A 311 0.38 -15.13 20.60
C ILE A 311 1.16 -14.15 21.46
N ALA A 312 2.13 -13.45 20.84
CA ALA A 312 3.06 -12.57 21.55
C ALA A 312 2.35 -11.44 22.31
N ASP A 313 1.25 -10.92 21.75
CA ASP A 313 0.49 -9.82 22.35
C ASP A 313 -0.30 -10.26 23.59
N ASP A 314 -0.65 -11.56 23.68
CA ASP A 314 -1.32 -12.16 24.84
C ASP A 314 -0.32 -12.68 25.90
N ASN A 315 0.98 -12.78 25.55
CA ASN A 315 2.03 -13.41 26.37
C ASN A 315 3.22 -12.46 26.58
N ILE A 316 2.94 -11.22 26.98
CA ILE A 316 3.94 -10.14 27.09
C ILE A 316 5.03 -10.47 28.13
N ASP A 317 4.68 -11.11 29.25
CA ASP A 317 5.65 -11.44 30.31
C ASP A 317 6.64 -12.52 29.87
N LEU A 318 6.18 -13.53 29.13
CA LEU A 318 7.06 -14.51 28.48
C LEU A 318 7.94 -13.86 27.42
N CYS A 319 7.39 -12.94 26.62
CA CYS A 319 8.18 -12.20 25.63
C CYS A 319 9.31 -11.40 26.28
N ARG A 320 9.05 -10.79 27.45
CA ARG A 320 10.09 -10.09 28.23
C ARG A 320 11.11 -11.05 28.83
N GLN A 321 10.66 -12.14 29.44
CA GLN A 321 11.52 -13.16 30.06
C GLN A 321 12.54 -13.74 29.08
N TYR A 322 12.09 -14.09 27.86
CA TYR A 322 12.97 -14.67 26.84
C TYR A 322 13.56 -13.62 25.86
N GLY A 323 13.24 -12.34 26.05
CA GLY A 323 13.71 -11.24 25.21
C GLY A 323 13.29 -11.38 23.74
N ILE A 324 12.03 -11.73 23.50
CA ILE A 324 11.40 -11.83 22.17
C ILE A 324 11.03 -10.42 21.69
N LYS A 325 11.66 -9.97 20.60
CA LYS A 325 11.48 -8.61 20.05
C LYS A 325 10.63 -8.55 18.78
N GLY A 326 10.23 -9.70 18.22
CA GLY A 326 9.46 -9.78 16.98
C GLY A 326 8.82 -11.15 16.76
N ALA A 327 7.93 -11.23 15.78
CA ALA A 327 7.25 -12.46 15.37
C ALA A 327 7.35 -12.65 13.85
N PRO A 328 7.56 -13.88 13.33
CA PRO A 328 7.67 -15.13 14.10
C PRO A 328 9.02 -15.29 14.78
N THR A 329 9.04 -15.85 15.99
CA THR A 329 10.27 -16.31 16.66
C THR A 329 10.04 -17.69 17.22
N LEU A 330 10.88 -18.67 16.83
CA LEU A 330 10.90 -19.99 17.42
C LEU A 330 11.91 -19.99 18.58
N LEU A 331 11.46 -20.43 19.75
CA LEU A 331 12.26 -20.59 20.96
C LEU A 331 12.35 -22.08 21.30
N ILE A 332 13.54 -22.58 21.57
CA ILE A 332 13.76 -23.94 22.08
C ILE A 332 14.44 -23.81 23.44
N THR A 333 13.90 -24.45 24.47
CA THR A 333 14.45 -24.38 25.82
C THR A 333 14.42 -25.72 26.53
N ASP A 334 15.47 -26.04 27.29
CA ASP A 334 15.54 -27.22 28.17
C ASP A 334 15.19 -26.87 29.63
N GLY A 335 14.75 -25.63 29.90
CA GLY A 335 14.46 -25.09 31.23
C GLY A 335 15.64 -24.38 31.91
N ALA A 336 16.88 -24.61 31.45
CA ALA A 336 18.10 -23.94 31.96
C ALA A 336 18.73 -23.00 30.92
N ASN A 337 18.71 -23.40 29.66
CA ASN A 337 19.20 -22.67 28.49
C ASN A 337 18.08 -22.51 27.45
N PHE A 338 18.23 -21.52 26.57
CA PHE A 338 17.31 -21.34 25.45
C PHE A 338 18.03 -20.80 24.21
N GLU A 339 17.52 -21.19 23.04
CA GLU A 339 17.96 -20.71 21.74
C GLU A 339 16.79 -20.08 20.98
N LYS A 340 17.07 -19.04 20.19
CA LYS A 340 16.06 -18.24 19.48
C LYS A 340 16.35 -18.13 18.00
N PHE A 341 15.36 -18.44 17.19
CA PHE A 341 15.40 -18.33 15.73
C PHE A 341 14.39 -17.27 15.27
N TYR A 342 14.92 -16.13 14.84
CA TYR A 342 14.11 -14.96 14.47
C TYR A 342 13.73 -14.98 12.99
N GLY A 343 12.43 -14.91 12.72
CA GLY A 343 11.90 -14.84 11.38
C GLY A 343 11.94 -16.18 10.63
N VAL A 344 11.26 -16.20 9.48
CA VAL A 344 11.17 -17.37 8.60
C VAL A 344 12.54 -17.92 8.15
N PRO A 345 13.55 -17.10 7.81
CA PRO A 345 14.84 -17.61 7.35
C PRO A 345 15.60 -18.44 8.39
N GLU A 346 15.65 -17.98 9.64
CA GLU A 346 16.33 -18.69 10.73
C GLU A 346 15.58 -19.98 11.11
N ILE A 347 14.25 -19.94 11.14
CA ILE A 347 13.41 -21.14 11.37
C ILE A 347 13.65 -22.19 10.27
N LYS A 348 13.78 -21.76 9.02
CA LYS A 348 14.08 -22.66 7.90
C LYS A 348 15.50 -23.24 8.00
N ARG A 349 16.48 -22.45 8.44
CA ARG A 349 17.86 -22.93 8.69
C ARG A 349 17.88 -23.97 9.80
N PHE A 350 17.18 -23.70 10.91
CA PHE A 350 17.05 -24.63 12.03
C PHE A 350 16.51 -26.00 11.60
N LEU A 351 15.42 -26.03 10.81
CA LEU A 351 14.86 -27.29 10.31
C LEU A 351 15.80 -28.02 9.35
N SER A 352 16.60 -27.29 8.57
CA SER A 352 17.60 -27.91 7.68
C SER A 352 18.80 -28.47 8.43
N SER A 353 19.12 -27.97 9.62
CA SER A 353 20.19 -28.52 10.47
C SER A 353 19.74 -29.74 11.27
N GLU A 354 18.47 -29.86 11.63
CA GLU A 354 17.95 -31.04 12.33
C GLU A 354 17.63 -32.23 11.40
N GLN A 355 17.42 -32.00 10.09
CA GLN A 355 17.22 -33.08 9.10
C GLN A 355 18.50 -33.85 8.70
N VAL A 356 19.64 -33.59 9.36
CA VAL A 356 20.94 -34.22 9.06
C VAL A 356 21.33 -35.29 10.12
N VAL A 357 20.41 -35.70 10.99
CA VAL A 357 20.65 -36.80 11.96
C VAL A 357 19.69 -37.95 11.73
#